data_AF-A0A150PSE0-F1
#
_entry.id   AF-A0A150PSE0-F1
#
_cell.length_a   1.000
_cell.length_b   1.000
_cell.length_c   1.000
_cell.angle_alpha   90.00
_cell.angle_beta   90.00
_cell.angle_gamma   90.00
#
_symmetry.space_group_name_H-M   'P 1'
#
loop_
_entity.id
_entity.type
_entity.pdbx_description
1 polymer ?
#
loop_
_entity_poly.entity_id
_entity_poly.type
_entity_poly.pdbx_seq_one_letter_code
_entity_poly.pdbx_strand_id
1 'polypeptide(L)'
;MHRAQGDIERALTAYGESLSLVRRLLALDPARPEWLYDLAVSLSRQAMSAEATGRPADALSFWKAALDELDDLTRRPAPLADWNTAATACRRAISRVEATLHPSGGGRGGPPPG
;
A
#
# COMPACT_ATOMS: atom_id res chain seq x y z
N MET A 1 8.45 -0.79 -22.52
CA MET A 1 8.10 -0.88 -21.08
C MET A 1 9.20 -0.23 -20.19
N HIS A 2 9.55 1.06 -20.36
CA HIS A 2 10.66 1.70 -19.60
C HIS A 2 10.26 2.98 -18.83
N ARG A 3 9.07 3.54 -19.06
CA ARG A 3 8.63 4.78 -18.38
C ARG A 3 8.26 4.58 -16.92
N ALA A 4 7.57 3.48 -16.61
CA ALA A 4 7.13 3.20 -15.24
C ALA A 4 8.30 3.10 -14.25
N GLN A 5 9.44 2.51 -14.62
CA GLN A 5 10.58 2.38 -13.70
C GLN A 5 11.29 3.72 -13.46
N GLY A 6 11.48 4.54 -14.49
CA GLY A 6 12.10 5.87 -14.33
C GLY A 6 11.22 6.86 -13.56
N ASP A 7 9.90 6.79 -13.76
CA ASP A 7 8.94 7.57 -12.96
C ASP A 7 8.83 7.03 -11.53
N ILE A 8 8.99 5.72 -11.32
CA ILE A 8 9.06 5.13 -9.98
C ILE A 8 10.31 5.59 -9.24
N GLU A 9 11.49 5.62 -9.87
CA GLU A 9 12.71 6.12 -9.20
C GLU A 9 12.63 7.61 -8.88
N ARG A 10 12.19 8.45 -9.83
CA ARG A 10 11.99 9.89 -9.55
C ARG A 10 10.96 10.12 -8.46
N ALA A 11 9.87 9.38 -8.50
CA ALA A 11 8.88 9.40 -7.45
C ALA A 11 9.50 8.97 -6.13
N LEU A 12 10.23 7.87 -6.06
CA LEU A 12 10.87 7.39 -4.83
C LEU A 12 11.82 8.42 -4.23
N THR A 13 12.58 9.16 -5.04
CA THR A 13 13.43 10.27 -4.55
C THR A 13 12.59 11.41 -3.97
N ALA A 14 11.57 11.88 -4.71
CA ALA A 14 10.68 12.95 -4.24
C ALA A 14 9.89 12.54 -2.99
N TYR A 15 9.47 11.27 -2.91
CA TYR A 15 8.81 10.69 -1.75
C TYR A 15 9.79 10.47 -0.60
N GLY A 16 11.06 10.17 -0.84
CA GLY A 16 12.08 10.05 0.21
C GLY A 16 12.35 11.38 0.90
N GLU A 17 12.47 12.46 0.13
CA GLU A 17 12.57 13.83 0.65
C GLU A 17 11.30 14.23 1.39
N SER A 18 10.13 13.96 0.78
CA SER A 18 8.83 14.20 1.42
C SER A 18 8.70 13.40 2.71
N LEU A 19 9.09 12.13 2.76
CA LEU A 19 9.02 11.27 3.94
C LEU A 19 9.88 11.79 5.08
N SER A 20 11.08 12.29 4.79
CA SER A 20 11.96 12.89 5.80
C SER A 20 11.34 14.16 6.40
N LEU A 21 10.66 14.94 5.56
CA LEU A 21 9.95 16.15 5.95
C LEU A 21 8.67 15.82 6.74
N VAL A 22 7.86 14.89 6.24
CA VAL A 22 6.65 14.32 6.86
C VAL A 22 6.97 13.70 8.22
N ARG A 23 8.10 13.02 8.39
CA ARG A 23 8.51 12.48 9.71
C ARG A 23 8.82 13.59 10.73
N ARG A 24 9.50 14.67 10.30
CA ARG A 24 9.72 15.85 11.16
C ARG A 24 8.41 16.57 11.47
N LEU A 25 7.52 16.62 10.50
CA LEU A 25 6.22 17.25 10.63
C LEU A 25 5.28 16.44 11.54
N LEU A 26 5.19 15.11 11.39
CA LEU A 26 4.47 14.21 12.29
C LEU A 26 4.95 14.30 13.74
N ALA A 27 6.23 14.61 13.97
CA ALA A 27 6.75 14.87 15.31
C ALA A 27 6.20 16.18 15.92
N LEU A 28 5.72 17.11 15.09
CA LEU A 28 5.16 18.40 15.50
C LEU A 28 3.62 18.34 15.59
N ASP A 29 2.95 17.69 14.64
CA ASP A 29 1.49 17.55 14.61
C ASP A 29 1.11 16.16 14.05
N PRO A 30 1.06 15.14 14.91
CA PRO A 30 0.79 13.76 14.49
C PRO A 30 -0.64 13.55 13.96
N ALA A 31 -1.50 14.58 14.04
CA ALA A 31 -2.89 14.50 13.64
C ALA A 31 -3.17 15.14 12.27
N ARG A 32 -2.17 15.42 11.44
CA ARG A 32 -2.42 15.96 10.09
C ARG A 32 -2.75 14.89 9.06
N PRO A 33 -3.92 14.99 8.40
CA PRO A 33 -4.35 13.96 7.48
C PRO A 33 -3.50 13.89 6.18
N GLU A 34 -2.89 15.00 5.76
CA GLU A 34 -2.02 15.03 4.58
C GLU A 34 -0.74 14.20 4.80
N TRP A 35 -0.19 14.24 6.01
CA TRP A 35 1.05 13.53 6.36
C TRP A 35 0.83 12.03 6.52
N LEU A 36 -0.29 11.63 7.11
CA LEU A 36 -0.71 10.23 7.18
C LEU A 36 -0.93 9.66 5.76
N TYR A 37 -1.48 10.46 4.84
CA TYR A 37 -1.68 10.03 3.46
C TYR A 37 -0.36 9.85 2.72
N ASP A 38 0.57 10.79 2.85
CA ASP A 38 1.91 10.67 2.27
C ASP A 38 2.70 9.48 2.85
N LEU A 39 2.53 9.18 4.13
CA LEU A 39 3.09 7.99 4.78
C LEU A 39 2.50 6.72 4.17
N ALA A 40 1.18 6.63 4.01
CA ALA A 40 0.51 5.48 3.40
C ALA A 40 0.92 5.24 1.94
N VAL A 41 1.09 6.30 1.15
CA VAL A 41 1.60 6.20 -0.24
C VAL A 41 3.03 5.67 -0.26
N SER A 42 3.87 6.12 0.67
CA SER A 42 5.25 5.66 0.79
C SER A 42 5.34 4.19 1.18
N LEU A 43 4.52 3.75 2.13
CA LEU A 43 4.40 2.33 2.52
C LEU A 43 3.91 1.47 1.34
N SER A 44 2.94 1.96 0.56
CA SER A 44 2.45 1.27 -0.65
C SER A 44 3.56 1.06 -1.70
N ARG A 45 4.47 2.02 -1.86
CA ARG A 45 5.64 1.87 -2.77
C ARG A 45 6.66 0.87 -2.25
N GLN A 46 6.94 0.89 -0.95
CA GLN A 46 7.81 -0.11 -0.33
C GLN A 46 7.23 -1.51 -0.49
N ALA A 47 5.91 -1.64 -0.36
CA ALA A 47 5.21 -2.89 -0.60
C ALA A 47 5.38 -3.37 -2.05
N MET A 48 5.15 -2.50 -3.04
CA MET A 48 5.37 -2.81 -4.45
C MET A 48 6.83 -3.19 -4.77
N SER A 49 7.79 -2.50 -4.15
CA SER A 49 9.21 -2.83 -4.27
C SER A 49 9.54 -4.20 -3.66
N ALA A 50 9.00 -4.48 -2.47
CA ALA A 50 9.13 -5.77 -1.82
C ALA A 50 8.54 -6.91 -2.68
N GLU A 51 7.35 -6.70 -3.28
CA GLU A 51 6.76 -7.64 -4.26
C GLU A 51 7.70 -7.87 -5.45
N ALA A 52 8.25 -6.80 -6.06
CA ALA A 52 9.15 -6.89 -7.20
C ALA A 52 10.47 -7.61 -6.86
N THR A 53 10.92 -7.50 -5.62
CA THR A 53 12.11 -8.23 -5.12
C THR A 53 11.81 -9.65 -4.63
N GLY A 54 10.57 -10.14 -4.80
CA GLY A 54 10.18 -11.50 -4.42
C GLY A 54 10.04 -11.71 -2.90
N ARG A 55 9.71 -10.64 -2.16
CA ARG A 55 9.49 -10.67 -0.70
C ARG A 55 8.02 -10.37 -0.37
N PRO A 56 7.10 -11.30 -0.65
CA PRO A 56 5.67 -11.08 -0.42
C PRO A 56 5.31 -10.91 1.06
N ALA A 57 6.06 -11.52 2.00
CA ALA A 57 5.82 -11.33 3.43
C ALA A 57 6.07 -9.88 3.88
N ASP A 58 7.19 -9.30 3.46
CA ASP A 58 7.52 -7.89 3.71
C ASP A 58 6.49 -6.97 3.05
N ALA A 59 6.15 -7.27 1.79
CA ALA A 59 5.14 -6.51 1.04
C ALA A 59 3.79 -6.49 1.76
N LEU A 60 3.36 -7.64 2.29
CA LEU A 60 2.11 -7.75 3.03
C LEU A 60 2.12 -6.86 4.28
N SER A 61 3.24 -6.84 5.01
CA SER A 61 3.38 -6.01 6.20
C SER A 61 3.27 -4.52 5.85
N PHE A 62 3.96 -4.08 4.79
CA PHE A 62 3.88 -2.69 4.32
C PHE A 62 2.48 -2.31 3.81
N TRP A 63 1.81 -3.18 3.06
CA TRP A 63 0.45 -2.95 2.60
C TRP A 63 -0.55 -2.84 3.77
N LYS A 64 -0.41 -3.68 4.79
CA LYS A 64 -1.24 -3.63 6.00
C LYS A 64 -1.03 -2.35 6.79
N ALA A 65 0.22 -1.94 6.99
CA ALA A 65 0.53 -0.67 7.63
C ALA A 65 -0.06 0.52 6.85
N ALA A 66 0.05 0.54 5.52
CA ALA A 66 -0.54 1.60 4.71
C ALA A 66 -2.07 1.67 4.85
N LEU A 67 -2.74 0.52 4.89
CA LEU A 67 -4.19 0.45 5.03
C LEU A 67 -4.66 0.96 6.40
N ASP A 68 -3.93 0.68 7.47
CA ASP A 68 -4.29 1.10 8.83
C ASP A 68 -4.30 2.63 8.94
N GLU A 69 -3.25 3.29 8.44
CA GLU A 69 -3.15 4.75 8.38
C GLU A 69 -4.29 5.36 7.53
N LEU A 70 -4.62 4.72 6.40
CA LEU A 70 -5.73 5.16 5.54
C LEU A 70 -7.11 4.92 6.18
N ASP A 71 -7.28 3.88 7.00
CA ASP A 71 -8.53 3.63 7.72
C ASP A 71 -8.76 4.72 8.77
N ASP A 72 -7.73 5.12 9.53
CA ASP A 72 -7.81 6.27 10.44
C ASP A 72 -8.20 7.55 9.70
N LEU A 73 -7.59 7.78 8.53
CA LEU A 73 -7.91 8.93 7.68
C LEU A 73 -9.37 8.95 7.21
N THR A 74 -9.88 7.81 6.75
CA THR A 74 -11.28 7.70 6.26
C THR A 74 -12.33 7.83 7.37
N ARG A 75 -11.97 7.59 8.63
CA ARG A 75 -12.83 7.82 9.80
C ARG A 75 -12.93 9.30 10.18
N ARG A 76 -11.98 10.13 9.76
CA ARG A 76 -12.00 11.57 10.04
C ARG A 76 -13.02 12.27 9.15
N PRO A 77 -13.66 13.36 9.61
CA PRO A 77 -14.77 14.02 8.91
C PRO A 77 -14.38 14.76 7.61
N ALA A 78 -13.20 14.51 7.05
CA ALA A 78 -12.75 15.08 5.78
C ALA A 78 -12.86 14.01 4.68
N PRO A 79 -13.78 14.13 3.71
CA PRO A 79 -13.92 13.15 2.65
C PRO A 79 -13.01 13.55 1.48
N LEU A 80 -11.71 13.24 1.55
CA LEU A 80 -10.87 13.24 0.36
C LEU A 80 -11.08 11.90 -0.36
N ALA A 81 -11.72 11.94 -1.54
CA ALA A 81 -12.01 10.77 -2.37
C ALA A 81 -10.75 9.92 -2.68
N ASP A 82 -9.59 10.56 -2.64
CA ASP A 82 -8.28 9.94 -2.82
C ASP A 82 -7.95 8.92 -1.73
N TRP A 83 -8.37 9.14 -0.48
CA TRP A 83 -8.08 8.23 0.64
C TRP A 83 -8.81 6.90 0.51
N ASN A 84 -10.11 6.94 0.17
CA ASN A 84 -10.89 5.72 -0.02
C ASN A 84 -10.41 4.92 -1.24
N THR A 85 -9.96 5.62 -2.29
CA THR A 85 -9.36 5.01 -3.47
C THR A 85 -8.04 4.31 -3.10
N ALA A 86 -7.16 4.98 -2.35
CA ALA A 86 -5.92 4.41 -1.85
C ALA A 86 -6.16 3.22 -0.90
N ALA A 87 -7.13 3.31 0.02
CA ALA A 87 -7.47 2.23 0.95
C ALA A 87 -7.98 0.99 0.19
N THR A 88 -8.79 1.21 -0.86
CA THR A 88 -9.28 0.13 -1.73
C THR A 88 -8.14 -0.52 -2.51
N ALA A 89 -7.19 0.26 -3.01
CA ALA A 89 -6.00 -0.27 -3.67
C ALA A 89 -5.16 -1.13 -2.72
N CYS A 90 -4.94 -0.67 -1.48
CA CYS A 90 -4.23 -1.44 -0.44
C CYS A 90 -4.93 -2.76 -0.14
N ARG A 91 -6.25 -2.75 0.12
CA ARG A 91 -7.04 -3.98 0.35
C ARG A 91 -6.90 -5.00 -0.77
N ARG A 92 -6.97 -4.56 -2.02
CA ARG A 92 -6.80 -5.45 -3.19
C ARG A 92 -5.38 -6.03 -3.27
N ALA A 93 -4.37 -5.22 -2.96
CA ALA A 93 -2.99 -5.68 -2.96
C ALA A 93 -2.72 -6.69 -1.84
N ILE A 94 -3.25 -6.46 -0.63
CA ILE A 94 -3.20 -7.40 0.51
C ILE A 94 -3.76 -8.75 0.10
N SER A 95 -5.00 -8.82 -0.42
CA SER A 95 -5.60 -10.10 -0.82
C SER A 95 -4.78 -10.82 -1.90
N ARG A 96 -4.20 -10.07 -2.85
CA ARG A 96 -3.33 -10.64 -3.89
C ARG A 96 -2.05 -11.24 -3.30
N VAL A 97 -1.39 -10.54 -2.38
CA VAL A 97 -0.16 -11.01 -1.73
C VAL A 97 -0.44 -12.14 -0.72
N GLU A 98 -1.57 -12.10 -0.03
CA GLU A 98 -1.98 -13.21 0.85
C GLU A 98 -2.26 -14.48 0.06
N ALA A 99 -2.85 -14.38 -1.14
CA ALA A 99 -3.06 -15.51 -2.03
C ALA A 99 -1.75 -16.13 -2.54
N THR A 100 -0.66 -15.37 -2.64
CA THR A 100 0.66 -15.91 -3.01
C THR A 100 1.38 -16.56 -1.83
N LEU A 101 1.18 -16.08 -0.60
CA LEU A 101 1.77 -16.63 0.62
C LEU A 101 1.04 -17.88 1.12
N HIS A 102 -0.29 -17.86 1.03
CA HIS A 102 -1.15 -19.00 1.30
C HIS A 102 -1.86 -19.36 0.00
N PRO A 103 -1.17 -20.03 -0.95
CA PRO A 103 -1.84 -20.66 -2.06
C PRO A 103 -2.67 -21.79 -1.48
N SER A 104 -3.87 -21.45 -0.98
CA SER A 104 -4.83 -22.43 -0.53
C SER A 104 -5.00 -23.38 -1.70
N GLY A 105 -4.60 -24.65 -1.49
CA GLY A 105 -4.75 -25.70 -2.48
C GLY A 105 -6.22 -25.81 -2.86
N GLY A 106 -6.62 -25.09 -3.90
CA GLY A 106 -7.87 -25.29 -4.62
C GLY A 106 -7.74 -26.60 -5.37
N GLY A 107 -7.97 -27.69 -4.65
CA GLY A 107 -8.05 -29.04 -5.17
C GLY A 107 -9.07 -29.16 -6.30
N ARG A 108 -8.68 -29.98 -7.26
CA ARG A 108 -9.41 -30.45 -8.44
C ARG A 108 -10.74 -31.15 -8.12
N GLY A 109 -11.63 -31.15 -9.12
CA GLY A 109 -12.53 -32.27 -9.44
C GLY A 109 -14.01 -31.90 -9.36
N GLY A 110 -14.84 -31.99 -10.40
CA GLY A 110 -14.72 -32.46 -11.78
C GLY A 110 -15.93 -31.93 -12.58
N PRO A 111 -16.12 -32.30 -13.86
CA PRO A 111 -17.29 -31.84 -14.63
C PRO A 111 -18.60 -32.35 -13.99
N PRO A 112 -19.72 -31.63 -14.14
CA PRO A 112 -21.00 -32.04 -13.57
C PRO A 112 -21.49 -33.35 -14.23
N PRO A 113 -21.99 -34.35 -13.46
CA PRO A 113 -22.73 -35.46 -14.03
C PRO A 113 -24.21 -35.09 -14.15
N GLY A 114 -24.81 -35.40 -15.31
CA GLY A 114 -26.26 -35.40 -15.53
C GLY A 114 -26.74 -34.32 -16.48
#